data_AF-A0A5B8M5C7-F1
#
_entry.id   AF-A0A5B8M5C7-F1
#
_cell.length_a   1.000
_cell.length_b   1.000
_cell.length_c   1.000
_cell.angle_alpha   90.00
_cell.angle_beta   90.00
_cell.angle_gamma   90.00
#
_symmetry.space_group_name_H-M   'P 1'
#
loop_
_entity.id
_entity.type
_entity.pdbx_description
1 polymer ?
#
loop_
_entity_poly.entity_id
_entity_poly.type
_entity_poly.pdbx_seq_one_letter_code
_entity_poly.pdbx_strand_id
1 'polypeptide(L)'
;MMLSRPASAVFIGAALCASLVGCSGHAPDPTPPAPTLLVEPTPAEAPSQPVSATPVHATGTGSELVTVNAPAGARFLHSHWQCSSGTGSVVLQEQTADVEKGDCGSDSGYQMSLPQDVTVLHFQITVDPGTTWTFGGTFS
;
A
#
# COMPACT_ATOMS: atom_id res chain seq x y z
N MET A 1 -39.17 18.17 -1.60
CA MET A 1 -38.60 19.18 -2.53
C MET A 1 -37.09 19.09 -2.33
N MET A 2 -36.25 18.65 -3.29
CA MET A 2 -35.97 19.23 -4.62
C MET A 2 -35.65 20.73 -4.49
N LEU A 3 -34.53 21.32 -4.94
CA LEU A 3 -33.38 20.90 -5.77
C LEU A 3 -32.16 21.80 -5.35
N SER A 4 -30.90 21.77 -5.83
CA SER A 4 -30.22 21.06 -6.93
C SER A 4 -28.68 21.07 -6.77
N ARG A 5 -27.98 20.15 -7.46
CA ARG A 5 -26.74 20.42 -8.22
C ARG A 5 -27.05 19.97 -9.65
N PRO A 6 -26.65 20.70 -10.71
CA PRO A 6 -25.30 20.47 -11.26
C PRO A 6 -24.69 21.65 -12.05
N ALA A 7 -23.56 21.34 -12.72
CA ALA A 7 -23.08 21.89 -14.00
C ALA A 7 -22.01 23.00 -13.99
N SER A 8 -20.81 22.58 -14.43
CA SER A 8 -20.10 23.11 -15.60
C SER A 8 -19.81 24.61 -15.68
N ALA A 9 -18.59 25.01 -15.31
CA ALA A 9 -17.97 26.23 -15.83
C ALA A 9 -17.46 26.00 -17.26
N VAL A 10 -17.80 26.90 -18.17
CA VAL A 10 -17.55 26.81 -19.62
C VAL A 10 -16.28 27.58 -20.03
N PHE A 11 -15.65 27.13 -21.11
CA PHE A 11 -14.51 27.77 -21.78
C PHE A 11 -14.77 29.25 -22.13
N ILE A 12 -13.77 30.10 -21.84
CA ILE A 12 -13.52 31.42 -22.47
C ILE A 12 -11.98 31.53 -22.58
N GLY A 13 -11.34 31.94 -23.68
CA GLY A 13 -11.87 32.33 -24.98
C GLY A 13 -11.14 33.58 -25.53
N ALA A 14 -10.20 33.38 -26.47
CA ALA A 14 -9.55 34.43 -27.29
C ALA A 14 -8.68 35.47 -26.50
N ALA A 15 -7.81 36.29 -27.09
CA ALA A 15 -7.28 36.41 -28.46
C ALA A 15 -5.95 37.22 -28.47
N LEU A 16 -5.18 37.09 -29.56
CA LEU A 16 -4.25 38.05 -30.17
C LEU A 16 -3.45 39.06 -29.31
N CYS A 17 -2.13 39.14 -29.58
CA CYS A 17 -1.60 40.27 -30.37
C CYS A 17 -0.23 39.97 -30.97
N ALA A 18 0.04 40.56 -32.14
CA ALA A 18 1.28 40.40 -32.89
C ALA A 18 2.14 41.67 -32.82
N SER A 19 3.46 41.53 -33.04
CA SER A 19 4.34 42.63 -33.41
C SER A 19 5.53 42.14 -34.25
N LEU A 20 6.12 43.06 -35.01
CA LEU A 20 6.79 42.79 -36.29
C LEU A 20 8.30 43.11 -36.27
N VAL A 21 9.03 42.38 -37.12
CA VAL A 21 10.19 42.82 -37.93
C VAL A 21 11.46 43.33 -37.21
N GLY A 22 12.58 42.67 -37.54
CA GLY A 22 13.93 43.21 -37.40
C GLY A 22 14.90 42.44 -38.31
N CYS A 23 15.28 43.02 -39.45
CA CYS A 23 16.23 42.40 -40.39
C CYS A 23 17.69 42.70 -40.00
N SER A 24 18.57 41.71 -40.11
CA SER A 24 19.97 41.88 -40.50
C SER A 24 20.53 40.56 -40.99
N GLY A 25 21.20 40.57 -42.14
CA GLY A 25 21.73 39.36 -42.76
C GLY A 25 23.08 38.95 -42.19
N HIS A 26 23.32 37.64 -42.18
CA HIS A 26 24.65 37.02 -42.30
C HIS A 26 24.49 35.74 -43.11
N ALA A 27 25.40 35.50 -44.06
CA ALA A 27 25.36 34.28 -44.85
C ALA A 27 25.74 33.08 -43.96
N PRO A 28 24.97 31.97 -43.96
CA PRO A 28 25.39 30.75 -43.28
C PRO A 28 26.48 30.06 -44.12
N ASP A 29 27.68 30.02 -43.56
CA ASP A 29 28.74 29.09 -43.94
C ASP A 29 28.19 27.64 -43.87
N PRO A 30 28.39 26.76 -44.86
CA PRO A 30 27.86 25.40 -44.81
C PRO A 30 28.58 24.54 -43.76
N THR A 31 28.11 24.63 -42.52
CA THR A 31 28.50 23.73 -41.42
C THR A 31 28.27 22.28 -41.85
N PRO A 32 29.27 21.38 -41.78
CA PRO A 32 29.05 19.97 -42.06
C PRO A 32 28.03 19.38 -41.07
N PRO A 33 27.16 18.44 -41.49
CA PRO A 33 26.13 17.90 -40.62
C PRO A 33 26.76 17.21 -39.40
N ALA A 34 26.34 17.63 -38.21
CA ALA A 34 26.71 16.94 -36.97
C ALA A 34 26.21 15.49 -37.02
N PRO A 35 26.96 14.51 -36.49
CA PRO A 35 26.53 13.12 -36.49
C PRO A 35 25.27 12.98 -35.63
N THR A 36 24.20 12.48 -36.24
CA THR A 36 22.95 12.16 -35.55
C THR A 36 23.21 11.08 -34.51
N LEU A 37 23.35 11.47 -33.25
CA LEU A 37 23.29 10.53 -32.13
C LEU A 37 21.90 9.89 -32.12
N LEU A 38 21.85 8.60 -32.45
CA LEU A 38 20.70 7.76 -32.21
C LEU A 38 20.41 7.77 -30.70
N VAL A 39 19.35 8.48 -30.30
CA VAL A 39 18.79 8.36 -28.96
C VAL A 39 18.18 6.96 -28.89
N GLU A 40 18.91 6.05 -28.23
CA GLU A 40 18.38 4.74 -27.86
C GLU A 40 17.14 4.96 -26.98
N PRO A 41 15.98 4.38 -27.33
CA PRO A 41 14.77 4.59 -26.54
C PRO A 41 14.97 3.96 -25.17
N THR A 42 14.96 4.79 -24.12
CA THR A 42 14.98 4.33 -22.74
C THR A 42 13.90 3.26 -22.55
N PRO A 43 14.23 2.04 -22.07
CA PRO A 43 13.25 1.02 -21.83
C PRO A 43 12.15 1.57 -20.91
N ALA A 44 10.90 1.50 -21.35
CA ALA A 44 9.78 1.87 -20.52
C ALA A 44 9.78 0.95 -19.29
N GLU A 45 9.90 1.54 -18.11
CA GLU A 45 9.91 0.79 -16.85
C GLU A 45 8.61 -0.02 -16.76
N ALA A 46 8.74 -1.34 -16.74
CA ALA A 46 7.59 -2.22 -16.74
C ALA A 46 6.76 -1.96 -15.47
N PRO A 47 5.41 -1.95 -15.54
CA PRO A 47 4.58 -1.74 -14.36
C PRO A 47 5.00 -2.70 -13.25
N SER A 48 5.42 -2.15 -12.10
CA SER A 48 5.85 -2.95 -10.96
C SER A 48 4.75 -3.95 -10.62
N GLN A 49 5.06 -5.25 -10.71
CA GLN A 49 4.08 -6.27 -10.40
C GLN A 49 3.62 -6.09 -8.95
N PRO A 50 2.31 -6.26 -8.64
CA PRO A 50 1.84 -6.16 -7.27
C PRO A 50 2.59 -7.18 -6.41
N VAL A 51 3.18 -6.71 -5.31
CA VAL A 51 3.85 -7.59 -4.35
C VAL A 51 2.85 -8.66 -3.89
N SER A 52 3.22 -9.92 -4.06
CA SER A 52 2.32 -11.03 -3.69
C SER A 52 2.20 -11.09 -2.18
N ALA A 53 1.07 -10.62 -1.66
CA ALA A 53 0.83 -10.58 -0.22
C ALA A 53 0.95 -11.99 0.38
N THR A 54 1.71 -12.13 1.46
CA THR A 54 1.94 -13.43 2.11
C THR A 54 0.88 -13.63 3.20
N PRO A 55 -0.03 -14.61 3.08
CA PRO A 55 -1.10 -14.81 4.06
C PRO A 55 -0.58 -15.45 5.35
N VAL A 56 -1.20 -15.04 6.45
CA VAL A 56 -1.06 -15.64 7.79
C VAL A 56 -2.42 -16.24 8.14
N HIS A 57 -2.43 -17.50 8.57
CA HIS A 57 -3.62 -18.17 9.07
C HIS A 57 -3.21 -19.17 10.15
N ALA A 58 -3.66 -18.93 11.38
CA ALA A 58 -3.38 -19.75 12.54
C ALA A 58 -4.68 -20.14 13.24
N THR A 59 -4.73 -21.34 13.80
CA THR A 59 -5.87 -21.88 14.54
C THR A 59 -5.38 -22.66 15.74
N GLY A 60 -6.03 -22.51 16.89
CA GLY A 60 -5.64 -23.21 18.12
C GLY A 60 -6.78 -23.34 19.12
N THR A 61 -6.44 -23.70 20.36
CA THR A 61 -7.41 -23.89 21.46
C THR A 61 -6.80 -23.49 22.79
N GLY A 62 -7.46 -22.58 23.51
CA GLY A 62 -6.88 -21.90 24.66
C GLY A 62 -5.83 -20.85 24.26
N SER A 63 -5.19 -20.22 25.24
CA SER A 63 -4.17 -19.21 25.03
C SER A 63 -2.86 -19.83 24.54
N GLU A 64 -2.22 -19.25 23.52
CA GLU A 64 -1.08 -19.82 22.80
C GLU A 64 -0.18 -18.71 22.22
N LEU A 65 1.11 -18.99 22.02
CA LEU A 65 2.04 -18.10 21.31
C LEU A 65 2.25 -18.61 19.89
N VAL A 66 1.80 -17.84 18.90
CA VAL A 66 1.91 -18.18 17.48
C VAL A 66 3.16 -17.52 16.88
N THR A 67 4.12 -18.33 16.44
CA THR A 67 5.31 -17.85 15.71
C THR A 67 5.05 -17.82 14.20
N VAL A 68 5.34 -16.69 13.56
CA VAL A 68 5.13 -16.48 12.11
C VAL A 68 6.38 -15.86 11.47
N ASN A 69 6.81 -16.38 10.33
CA ASN A 69 7.86 -15.75 9.53
C ASN A 69 7.28 -14.60 8.70
N ALA A 70 7.88 -13.42 8.81
CA ALA A 70 7.49 -12.22 8.07
C ALA A 70 8.61 -11.79 7.10
N PRO A 71 8.28 -11.20 5.93
CA PRO A 71 9.26 -10.52 5.10
C PRO A 71 9.83 -9.31 5.85
N ALA A 72 11.14 -9.09 5.74
CA ALA A 72 11.80 -7.94 6.36
C ALA A 72 11.18 -6.62 5.88
N GLY A 73 10.92 -5.70 6.80
CA GLY A 73 10.31 -4.39 6.51
C GLY A 73 8.83 -4.40 6.08
N ALA A 74 8.15 -5.54 6.09
CA ALA A 74 6.73 -5.63 5.72
C ALA A 74 5.80 -4.88 6.69
N ARG A 75 4.57 -4.63 6.24
CA ARG A 75 3.42 -4.28 7.08
C ARG A 75 2.58 -5.54 7.31
N PHE A 76 1.90 -5.62 8.45
CA PHE A 76 0.87 -6.63 8.69
C PHE A 76 -0.51 -5.99 8.62
N LEU A 77 -1.36 -6.52 7.74
CA LEU A 77 -2.80 -6.29 7.70
C LEU A 77 -3.47 -7.44 8.45
N HIS A 78 -4.01 -7.17 9.63
CA HIS A 78 -4.94 -8.08 10.27
C HIS A 78 -6.23 -8.11 9.44
N SER A 79 -6.80 -9.29 9.25
CA SER A 79 -8.01 -9.47 8.44
C SER A 79 -9.11 -10.24 9.16
N HIS A 80 -8.79 -11.05 10.17
CA HIS A 80 -9.70 -12.07 10.67
C HIS A 80 -9.43 -12.48 12.12
N TRP A 81 -10.45 -12.44 12.97
CA TRP A 81 -10.43 -12.94 14.34
C TRP A 81 -11.75 -13.62 14.71
N GLN A 82 -11.70 -14.94 14.85
CA GLN A 82 -12.83 -15.74 15.33
C GLN A 82 -12.43 -16.58 16.55
N CYS A 83 -13.38 -16.77 17.46
CA CYS A 83 -13.30 -17.80 18.49
C CYS A 83 -14.70 -18.37 18.78
N SER A 84 -14.74 -19.58 19.35
CA SER A 84 -16.00 -20.29 19.64
C SER A 84 -16.87 -19.61 20.69
N SER A 85 -16.29 -18.75 21.52
CA SER A 85 -16.93 -18.21 22.73
C SER A 85 -16.13 -17.06 23.32
N GLY A 86 -16.84 -16.12 23.95
CA GLY A 86 -16.25 -15.10 24.82
C GLY A 86 -15.52 -13.98 24.09
N THR A 87 -14.51 -13.45 24.77
CA THR A 87 -13.61 -12.40 24.27
C THR A 87 -12.20 -12.94 24.15
N GLY A 88 -11.36 -12.23 23.40
CA GLY A 88 -9.93 -12.49 23.40
C GLY A 88 -9.13 -11.31 22.91
N SER A 89 -7.80 -11.50 22.87
CA SER A 89 -6.86 -10.52 22.38
C SER A 89 -5.68 -11.16 21.68
N VAL A 90 -5.16 -10.48 20.67
CA VAL A 90 -3.93 -10.82 19.98
C VAL A 90 -2.93 -9.68 20.19
N VAL A 91 -1.77 -9.97 20.78
CA VAL A 91 -0.71 -8.99 21.02
C VAL A 91 0.56 -9.39 20.27
N LEU A 92 1.08 -8.50 19.43
CA LEU A 92 2.40 -8.69 18.83
C LEU A 92 3.49 -8.37 19.85
N GLN A 93 4.29 -9.37 20.23
CA GLN A 93 5.28 -9.25 21.31
C GLN A 93 6.43 -8.29 20.96
N GLU A 94 6.88 -8.26 19.71
CA GLU A 94 8.06 -7.48 19.30
C GLU A 94 7.91 -5.96 19.46
N GLN A 95 6.66 -5.47 19.59
CA GLN A 95 6.37 -4.05 19.82
C GLN A 95 5.26 -3.81 20.87
N THR A 96 4.84 -4.86 21.59
CA THR A 96 3.76 -4.85 22.58
C THR A 96 2.49 -4.14 22.08
N ALA A 97 2.11 -4.38 20.82
CA ALA A 97 0.93 -3.78 20.21
C ALA A 97 -0.28 -4.72 20.29
N ASP A 98 -1.40 -4.23 20.81
CA ASP A 98 -2.71 -4.86 20.64
C ASP A 98 -3.03 -4.89 19.12
N VAL A 99 -3.08 -6.07 18.52
CA VAL A 99 -3.47 -6.31 17.11
C VAL A 99 -4.99 -6.45 17.01
N GLU A 100 -5.58 -7.12 17.98
CA GLU A 100 -7.04 -7.33 18.11
C GLU A 100 -7.39 -7.46 19.59
N LYS A 101 -8.56 -6.97 20.00
CA LYS A 101 -9.03 -7.03 21.40
C LYS A 101 -10.53 -6.78 21.50
N GLY A 102 -11.28 -7.79 21.92
CA GLY A 102 -12.73 -7.67 22.09
C GLY A 102 -13.46 -8.99 21.96
N ASP A 103 -14.75 -8.90 21.61
CA ASP A 103 -15.61 -10.04 21.32
C ASP A 103 -15.09 -10.83 20.11
N CYS A 104 -15.18 -12.15 20.19
CA CYS A 104 -14.80 -13.05 19.11
C CYS A 104 -15.76 -12.96 17.91
N GLY A 105 -15.24 -12.92 16.69
CA GLY A 105 -16.04 -12.83 15.46
C GLY A 105 -15.90 -11.51 14.69
N SER A 106 -14.80 -10.79 14.87
CA SER A 106 -14.46 -9.57 14.16
C SER A 106 -13.59 -9.86 12.93
N ASP A 107 -14.01 -9.32 11.77
CA ASP A 107 -13.08 -9.03 10.68
C ASP A 107 -12.62 -7.58 10.84
N SER A 108 -11.33 -7.38 11.10
CA SER A 108 -10.72 -6.05 11.14
C SER A 108 -10.02 -5.77 9.81
N GLY A 109 -9.86 -4.49 9.46
CA GLY A 109 -8.94 -4.05 8.39
C GLY A 109 -7.68 -3.40 8.97
N TYR A 110 -7.33 -3.72 10.22
CA TYR A 110 -6.28 -3.03 10.97
C TYR A 110 -4.91 -3.30 10.35
N GLN A 111 -4.12 -2.24 10.17
CA GLN A 111 -2.76 -2.34 9.67
C GLN A 111 -1.76 -1.80 10.69
N MET A 112 -0.67 -2.53 10.88
CA MET A 112 0.50 -2.08 11.60
C MET A 112 1.76 -2.21 10.75
N SER A 113 2.67 -1.25 10.88
CA SER A 113 4.06 -1.44 10.45
C SER A 113 4.74 -2.46 11.36
N LEU A 114 5.65 -3.26 10.80
CA LEU A 114 6.53 -4.13 11.58
C LEU A 114 7.90 -3.45 11.77
N PRO A 115 8.68 -3.85 12.80
CA PRO A 115 10.08 -3.45 12.91
C PRO A 115 10.88 -3.95 11.69
N GLN A 116 11.74 -3.09 11.13
CA GLN A 116 12.39 -3.36 9.83
C GLN A 116 13.24 -4.65 9.82
N ASP A 117 13.96 -4.90 10.91
CA ASP A 117 14.92 -6.01 11.03
C ASP A 117 14.31 -7.29 11.66
N VAL A 118 12.99 -7.33 11.83
CA VAL A 118 12.27 -8.47 12.44
C VAL A 118 11.62 -9.33 11.36
N THR A 119 12.13 -10.55 11.20
CA THR A 119 11.62 -11.56 10.25
C THR A 119 10.88 -12.71 10.92
N VAL A 120 10.82 -12.73 12.26
CA VAL A 120 10.07 -13.70 13.06
C VAL A 120 9.22 -12.93 14.05
N LEU A 121 7.90 -13.09 13.98
CA LEU A 121 6.91 -12.43 14.82
C LEU A 121 6.30 -13.42 15.80
N HIS A 122 5.98 -12.95 17.00
CA HIS A 122 5.27 -13.73 18.01
C HIS A 122 3.96 -13.05 18.38
N PHE A 123 2.86 -13.66 17.94
CA PHE A 123 1.50 -13.24 18.29
C PHE A 123 1.04 -14.01 19.52
N GLN A 124 0.96 -13.33 20.66
CA GLN A 124 0.37 -13.91 21.87
C GLN A 124 -1.15 -13.86 21.75
N ILE A 125 -1.76 -15.03 21.63
CA ILE A 125 -3.21 -15.21 21.70
C ILE A 125 -3.59 -15.39 23.16
N THR A 126 -4.57 -14.61 23.63
CA THR A 126 -5.16 -14.77 24.96
C THR A 126 -6.67 -14.94 24.80
N VAL A 127 -7.19 -16.10 25.22
CA VAL A 127 -8.61 -16.48 25.23
C VAL A 127 -8.91 -17.36 26.45
N ASP A 128 -10.20 -17.48 26.79
CA ASP A 128 -10.65 -18.39 27.84
C ASP A 128 -10.23 -19.86 27.60
N PRO A 129 -9.95 -20.64 28.66
CA PRO A 129 -9.56 -22.05 28.54
C PRO A 129 -10.60 -22.89 27.77
N GLY A 130 -10.14 -23.62 26.76
CA GLY A 130 -10.99 -24.46 25.91
C GLY A 130 -11.67 -23.74 24.75
N THR A 131 -11.57 -22.40 24.66
CA THR A 131 -12.04 -21.65 23.48
C THR A 131 -11.17 -21.98 22.27
N THR A 132 -11.78 -22.47 21.18
CA THR A 132 -11.09 -22.62 19.88
C THR A 132 -11.06 -21.28 19.16
N TRP A 133 -9.99 -20.97 18.42
CA TRP A 133 -9.85 -19.69 17.73
C TRP A 133 -9.19 -19.82 16.34
N THR A 134 -9.40 -18.78 15.52
CA THR A 134 -8.78 -18.56 14.20
C THR A 134 -8.29 -17.11 14.14
N PHE A 135 -7.02 -16.92 13.79
CA PHE A 135 -6.38 -15.62 13.58
C PHE A 135 -5.81 -15.56 12.16
N GLY A 136 -6.06 -14.48 11.43
CA GLY A 136 -5.58 -14.34 10.06
C GLY A 136 -5.30 -12.90 9.62
N GLY A 137 -4.43 -12.78 8.62
CA GLY A 137 -3.99 -11.52 8.03
C GLY A 137 -3.08 -11.72 6.82
N THR A 138 -2.46 -10.65 6.34
CA THR A 138 -1.49 -10.68 5.24
C THR A 138 -0.31 -9.75 5.50
N PHE A 139 0.88 -10.14 5.03
CA PHE A 139 2.03 -9.24 4.90
C PHE A 139 2.02 -8.53 3.54
N SER A 140 2.34 -7.23 3.54
CA SER A 140 2.43 -6.35 2.37
C SER A 140 3.64 -5.43 2.43
#